data_AF-A0A5R8ZVT5-F1
#
_entry.id   AF-A0A5R8ZVT5-F1
#
_cell.length_a   1.000
_cell.length_b   1.000
_cell.length_c   1.000
_cell.angle_alpha   90.00
_cell.angle_beta   90.00
_cell.angle_gamma   90.00
#
_symmetry.space_group_name_H-M   'P 1'
#
loop_
_entity.id
_entity.type
_entity.pdbx_description
1 polymer ?
#
loop_
_entity_poly.entity_id
_entity_poly.type
_entity_poly.pdbx_seq_one_letter_code
_entity_poly.pdbx_strand_id
1 'polypeptide(L)' 'VNIPEVNLEQAKDLAEKAHQVCPYSNATRGNIEVELTVTNN' A
#
# COMPACT_ATOMS: atom_id res chain seq x y z
N VAL A 1 -3.80 -1.60 -5.32
CA VAL A 1 -3.16 -2.92 -5.19
C VAL A 1 -4.22 -3.95 -4.84
N ASN A 2 -4.21 -5.11 -5.52
CA ASN A 2 -5.12 -6.22 -5.20
C ASN A 2 -4.37 -7.29 -4.42
N ILE A 3 -4.89 -7.70 -3.26
CA ILE A 3 -4.35 -8.78 -2.46
C ILE A 3 -5.48 -9.80 -2.23
N PRO A 4 -5.62 -10.81 -3.10
CA PRO A 4 -6.65 -11.82 -2.96
C PRO A 4 -6.36 -12.74 -1.77
N GLU A 5 -7.35 -13.54 -1.38
CA GLU A 5 -7.23 -14.60 -0.36
C GLU A 5 -6.99 -14.12 1.09
N VAL A 6 -7.00 -12.81 1.34
CA VAL A 6 -6.97 -12.21 2.67
C VAL A 6 -8.19 -11.33 2.91
N ASN A 7 -8.50 -11.07 4.17
CA ASN A 7 -9.54 -10.09 4.49
C ASN A 7 -9.04 -8.67 4.17
N LEU A 8 -9.97 -7.71 3.98
CA LEU A 8 -9.62 -6.36 3.55
C LEU A 8 -8.74 -5.62 4.57
N GLU A 9 -8.87 -5.91 5.86
CA GLU A 9 -8.05 -5.31 6.92
C GLU A 9 -6.60 -5.77 6.82
N GLN A 10 -6.39 -7.08 6.65
CA GLN A 10 -5.07 -7.66 6.41
C GLN A 10 -4.45 -7.14 5.10
N ALA A 11 -5.24 -7.01 4.03
CA ALA A 11 -4.77 -6.43 2.79
C ALA A 11 -4.27 -4.99 2.98
N LYS A 12 -4.99 -4.18 3.76
CA LYS A 12 -4.60 -2.81 4.08
C LYS A 12 -3.32 -2.75 4.89
N ASP A 13 -3.22 -3.52 5.98
CA ASP A 13 -2.01 -3.58 6.82
C ASP A 13 -0.77 -4.01 6.02
N LEU A 14 -0.90 -5.02 5.15
CA LEU A 14 0.17 -5.45 4.26
C LEU A 14 0.57 -4.36 3.27
N ALA A 15 -0.40 -3.69 2.65
CA ALA A 15 -0.15 -2.62 1.69
C ALA A 15 0.52 -1.40 2.36
N GLU A 16 0.11 -1.04 3.58
CA GLU A 16 0.73 0.03 4.36
C GLU A 16 2.18 -0.29 4.73
N LYS A 17 2.45 -1.51 5.21
CA LYS A 17 3.81 -1.98 5.50
C LYS A 17 4.68 -1.95 4.25
N ALA A 18 4.17 -2.42 3.11
CA ALA A 18 4.87 -2.37 1.83
C ALA A 18 5.18 -0.92 1.41
N HIS A 19 4.25 0.01 1.61
CA HIS A 19 4.44 1.42 1.31
C HIS A 19 5.55 2.07 2.16
N GLN A 20 5.79 1.60 3.38
CA GLN A 20 6.90 2.10 4.20
C GLN A 20 8.28 1.66 3.69
N VAL A 21 8.38 0.50 3.04
CA VAL A 21 9.67 -0.07 2.61
C VAL A 21 9.96 0.11 1.12
N CYS A 22 8.94 0.39 0.31
CA CYS A 22 9.07 0.55 -1.13
C CYS A 22 10.04 1.72 -1.47
N PRO A 23 11.08 1.50 -2.29
CA PRO A 23 12.07 2.53 -2.60
C PRO A 23 11.46 3.75 -3.29
N TYR A 24 10.47 3.55 -4.17
CA TYR A 24 9.76 4.65 -4.84
C TYR A 24 8.93 5.47 -3.86
N SER A 25 8.18 4.81 -2.97
CA SER A 25 7.38 5.51 -1.95
C SER A 25 8.25 6.33 -1.00
N ASN A 26 9.45 5.83 -0.66
CA ASN A 26 10.41 6.59 0.12
C ASN A 26 11.00 7.77 -0.66
N ALA A 27 11.26 7.61 -1.96
CA ALA A 27 11.76 8.69 -2.81
C ALA A 27 10.74 9.81 -3.06
N THR A 28 9.44 9.50 -3.06
CA THR A 28 8.37 10.48 -3.32
C THR A 28 7.75 11.08 -2.06
N ARG A 29 8.11 10.58 -0.87
CA ARG A 29 7.53 11.01 0.40
C ARG A 29 7.75 12.50 0.65
N GLY A 30 6.66 13.25 0.80
CA GLY A 30 6.67 14.70 1.02
C GLY A 30 6.88 15.54 -0.24
N ASN A 31 7.16 14.92 -1.39
CA ASN A 31 7.33 15.62 -2.66
C ASN A 31 6.01 15.68 -3.45
N ILE A 32 5.28 14.57 -3.48
CA ILE A 32 3.98 14.46 -4.17
C ILE A 32 2.99 13.67 -3.31
N GLU A 33 1.71 13.90 -3.52
CA GLU A 33 0.64 13.10 -2.91
C GLU A 33 0.56 11.73 -3.60
N VAL A 34 0.45 10.68 -2.80
CA VAL A 34 0.30 9.30 -3.28
C VAL A 34 -0.92 8.68 -2.61
N GLU A 35 -1.94 8.38 -3.39
CA GLU A 35 -3.13 7.68 -2.91
C GLU A 35 -2.95 6.16 -3.00
N LEU A 36 -3.19 5.46 -1.89
CA LEU A 36 -3.10 3.99 -1.81
C LEU A 36 -4.50 3.37 -1.80
N THR A 37 -4.93 2.83 -2.93
CA THR A 37 -6.16 2.04 -3.04
C THR A 37 -5.88 0.55 -2.87
N VAL A 38 -6.62 -0.13 -1.99
CA VAL A 38 -6.46 -1.57 -1.70
C VAL A 38 -7.77 -2.31 -1.95
N THR A 39 -7.69 -3.43 -2.67
CA THR A 39 -8.81 -4.35 -2.94
C THR A 39 -8.41 -5.79 -2.59
N ASN A 40 -9.40 -6.65 -2.36
CA ASN A 40 -9.19 -8.07 -2.06
C ASN A 40 -10.18 -8.99 -2.79
N ASN A 41 -10.69 -8.53 -3.93
CA ASN A 41 -11.72 -9.19 -4.73
C ASN A 41 -11.18 -9.79 -6.04
#